data_AF-A0A523QVT7-F1
#
_entry.id   AF-A0A523QVT7-F1
#
_cell.length_a   1.000
_cell.length_b   1.000
_cell.length_c   1.000
_cell.angle_alpha   90.00
_cell.angle_beta   90.00
_cell.angle_gamma   90.00
#
_symmetry.space_group_name_H-M   'P 1'
#
loop_
_entity.id
_entity.type
_entity.pdbx_description
1 polymer ?
#
loop_
_entity_poly.entity_id
_entity_poly.type
_entity_poly.pdbx_seq_one_letter_code
_entity_poly.pdbx_strand_id
1 'polypeptide(L)'
;MWKKFTLIILLLPISISLYGSKPKIYKISRDFPVDSSGGPDGYGYVWIDIYEPGGPVYNWIDITSIGTKVYGLSDDNNAGPFPIGFDFPYYGFYVNQFWVNSNGAISFTDADVYMPHGYSGFFIPSVNLPNNLLVPLGADLIFEGVDTAECYYYTNNVDTFIVSYINVAAWDTGGLTGSHTFQLILTRQDSCIYFEYGKQEGQFYNNADCVGIENGGTGLQVLYYTMPDSGYAVKFYPPDSISKISEEKDEKKSYDLVSLHAYPNPAEGNIKIFYTLPGDTDVNLRVYNLLGQEVKILENKKKQAGIHTISWNGTNSSGRKVPVGVYFLKLNAGEYHTTRKLFKVR
;
A
#
# COMPACT_ATOMS: atom_id res chain seq x y z
N MET A 1 33.58 -29.21 -55.47
CA MET A 1 33.10 -30.11 -54.42
C MET A 1 33.13 -29.38 -53.07
N TRP A 2 32.24 -28.41 -52.85
CA TRP A 2 32.19 -27.63 -51.60
C TRP A 2 30.80 -27.82 -50.97
N LYS A 3 30.78 -28.37 -49.75
CA LYS A 3 29.57 -28.70 -48.99
C LYS A 3 28.97 -27.42 -48.39
N LYS A 4 27.68 -27.17 -48.63
CA LYS A 4 26.90 -26.18 -47.87
C LYS A 4 26.66 -26.72 -46.46
N PHE A 5 27.15 -26.02 -45.44
CA PHE A 5 26.76 -26.26 -44.05
C PHE A 5 25.55 -25.38 -43.72
N THR A 6 24.44 -26.02 -43.40
CA THR A 6 23.23 -25.38 -42.86
C THR A 6 23.47 -25.16 -41.37
N LEU A 7 23.51 -23.90 -40.92
CA LEU A 7 23.58 -23.56 -39.50
C LEU A 7 22.15 -23.53 -38.95
N ILE A 8 21.79 -24.55 -38.16
CA ILE A 8 20.54 -24.58 -37.39
C ILE A 8 20.83 -23.88 -36.06
N ILE A 9 20.29 -22.67 -35.87
CA ILE A 9 20.32 -21.98 -34.58
C ILE A 9 19.14 -22.50 -33.77
N LEU A 10 19.41 -23.40 -32.81
CA LEU A 10 18.48 -23.75 -31.75
C LEU A 10 18.42 -22.57 -30.75
N LEU A 11 17.28 -21.89 -30.69
CA LEU A 11 16.96 -20.96 -29.59
C LEU A 11 16.49 -21.79 -28.39
N LEU A 12 17.33 -21.89 -27.36
CA LEU A 12 16.92 -22.34 -26.03
C LEU A 12 16.34 -21.14 -25.27
N PRO A 13 15.20 -21.26 -24.58
CA PRO A 13 14.73 -20.22 -23.70
C PRO A 13 15.60 -20.23 -22.44
N ILE A 14 16.45 -19.22 -22.28
CA ILE A 14 17.17 -18.99 -21.02
C ILE A 14 16.19 -18.29 -20.09
N SER A 15 15.59 -19.04 -19.17
CA SER A 15 14.93 -18.49 -18.00
C SER A 15 16.02 -17.90 -17.09
N ILE A 16 16.19 -16.57 -17.13
CA ILE A 16 17.06 -15.86 -16.19
C ILE A 16 16.31 -15.79 -14.85
N SER A 17 16.72 -16.65 -13.93
CA SER A 17 16.43 -16.47 -12.51
C SER A 17 17.21 -15.26 -12.01
N LEU A 18 16.54 -14.12 -11.83
CA LEU A 18 17.07 -12.97 -11.10
C LEU A 18 17.04 -13.30 -9.59
N TYR A 19 18.03 -14.07 -9.13
CA TYR A 19 18.35 -14.18 -7.71
C TYR A 19 19.50 -13.23 -7.40
N GLY A 20 19.17 -12.04 -6.88
CA GLY A 20 20.13 -10.99 -6.53
C GLY A 20 19.80 -10.35 -5.18
N SER A 21 20.62 -10.69 -4.17
CA SER A 21 20.73 -10.09 -2.82
C SER A 21 19.59 -10.32 -1.82
N LYS A 22 19.96 -10.82 -0.63
CA LYS A 22 19.06 -10.95 0.54
C LYS A 22 18.54 -9.56 0.94
N PRO A 23 17.25 -9.39 1.23
CA PRO A 23 16.73 -8.10 1.68
C PRO A 23 17.42 -7.69 2.99
N LYS A 24 17.93 -6.46 3.05
CA LYS A 24 18.29 -5.83 4.32
C LYS A 24 17.01 -5.71 5.14
N ILE A 25 16.95 -6.39 6.28
CA ILE A 25 15.84 -6.25 7.23
C ILE A 25 16.03 -4.91 7.95
N TYR A 26 15.35 -3.88 7.48
CA TYR A 26 15.19 -2.65 8.24
C TYR A 26 14.25 -2.95 9.41
N LYS A 27 14.64 -2.56 10.62
CA LYS A 27 13.82 -2.73 11.81
C LYS A 27 12.74 -1.65 11.76
N ILE A 28 11.58 -2.02 11.26
CA ILE A 28 10.42 -1.14 11.11
C ILE A 28 9.81 -0.91 12.51
N SER A 29 9.85 0.31 13.01
CA SER A 29 9.14 0.72 14.23
C SER A 29 8.27 1.93 13.92
N ARG A 30 6.95 1.72 13.78
CA ARG A 30 5.95 2.80 13.73
C ARG A 30 5.39 3.02 15.14
N ASP A 31 5.58 4.22 15.66
CA ASP A 31 5.06 4.64 16.98
C ASP A 31 3.62 5.20 16.93
N PHE A 32 2.96 5.18 15.76
CA PHE A 32 1.57 5.66 15.59
C PHE A 32 0.72 4.67 14.77
N PRO A 33 -0.59 4.51 15.09
CA PRO A 33 -1.49 3.67 14.30
C PRO A 33 -1.88 4.41 13.02
N VAL A 34 -1.26 4.03 11.91
CA VAL A 34 -1.81 4.25 10.57
C VAL A 34 -2.71 3.04 10.28
N ASP A 35 -3.89 3.26 9.71
CA ASP A 35 -4.66 2.16 9.12
C ASP A 35 -3.75 1.41 8.14
N SER A 36 -3.85 0.08 8.10
CA SER A 36 -3.06 -0.75 7.19
C SER A 36 -3.85 -1.13 5.91
N SER A 37 -5.10 -0.69 5.82
CA SER A 37 -5.95 -0.78 4.63
C SER A 37 -6.98 0.33 4.61
N GLY A 38 -7.56 0.62 3.44
CA GLY A 38 -8.59 1.64 3.31
C GLY A 38 -9.40 1.54 2.01
N GLY A 39 -10.40 2.42 1.90
CA GLY A 39 -11.44 2.37 0.87
C GLY A 39 -12.63 1.46 1.24
N PRO A 40 -13.54 1.17 0.28
CA PRO A 40 -13.54 1.73 -1.06
C PRO A 40 -13.74 3.26 -1.07
N ASP A 41 -13.09 3.95 -1.99
CA ASP A 41 -13.43 5.35 -2.27
C ASP A 41 -14.74 5.46 -3.08
N GLY A 42 -15.12 6.69 -3.46
CA GLY A 42 -16.34 6.96 -4.22
C GLY A 42 -16.39 6.34 -5.62
N TYR A 43 -15.26 5.90 -6.18
CA TYR A 43 -15.20 5.16 -7.45
C TYR A 43 -15.11 3.63 -7.22
N GLY A 44 -14.58 3.23 -6.08
CA GLY A 44 -14.49 1.84 -5.63
C GLY A 44 -13.07 1.29 -5.57
N TYR A 45 -12.02 2.13 -5.65
CA TYR A 45 -10.67 1.65 -5.35
C TYR A 45 -10.57 1.30 -3.86
N VAL A 46 -9.80 0.27 -3.53
CA VAL A 46 -9.38 -0.05 -2.15
C VAL A 46 -7.86 -0.14 -2.09
N TRP A 47 -7.27 0.02 -0.91
CA TRP A 47 -5.85 -0.20 -0.70
C TRP A 47 -5.57 -1.07 0.52
N ILE A 48 -4.46 -1.79 0.48
CA ILE A 48 -3.89 -2.54 1.60
C ILE A 48 -2.37 -2.33 1.62
N ASP A 49 -1.77 -2.32 2.79
CA ASP A 49 -0.32 -2.27 2.96
C ASP A 49 0.28 -3.61 3.38
N ILE A 50 1.61 -3.63 3.45
CA ILE A 50 2.44 -4.79 3.81
C ILE A 50 2.11 -5.41 5.19
N TYR A 51 1.49 -4.65 6.10
CA TYR A 51 1.15 -5.14 7.44
C TYR A 51 -0.19 -5.87 7.48
N GLU A 52 -1.03 -5.73 6.45
CA GLU A 52 -2.29 -6.49 6.38
C GLU A 52 -2.09 -7.94 5.92
N PRO A 53 -2.88 -8.89 6.45
CA PRO A 53 -2.94 -10.23 5.89
C PRO A 53 -3.37 -10.20 4.42
N GLY A 54 -2.52 -10.70 3.52
CA GLY A 54 -2.74 -10.63 2.07
C GLY A 54 -2.27 -9.33 1.44
N GLY A 55 -1.61 -8.46 2.22
CA GLY A 55 -0.88 -7.28 1.79
C GLY A 55 0.23 -7.58 0.77
N PRO A 56 0.69 -6.56 0.03
CA PRO A 56 1.85 -6.70 -0.83
C PRO A 56 3.08 -7.10 -0.01
N VAL A 57 4.05 -7.72 -0.68
CA VAL A 57 5.39 -7.92 -0.12
C VAL A 57 6.29 -6.89 -0.76
N TYR A 58 7.07 -6.18 0.05
CA TYR A 58 8.06 -5.24 -0.47
C TYR A 58 9.00 -5.93 -1.45
N ASN A 59 9.00 -5.46 -2.69
CA ASN A 59 9.74 -6.10 -3.78
C ASN A 59 10.24 -5.05 -4.78
N TRP A 60 11.37 -4.42 -4.42
CA TRP A 60 12.02 -3.41 -5.25
C TRP A 60 12.48 -3.97 -6.60
N ILE A 61 12.06 -3.33 -7.69
CA ILE A 61 12.53 -3.63 -9.05
C ILE A 61 13.53 -2.55 -9.46
N ASP A 62 14.82 -2.90 -9.52
CA ASP A 62 15.85 -1.94 -9.95
C ASP A 62 15.77 -1.70 -11.47
N ILE A 63 15.30 -0.51 -11.85
CA ILE A 63 15.18 -0.08 -13.23
C ILE A 63 16.32 0.85 -13.68
N THR A 64 17.30 1.15 -12.84
CA THR A 64 18.37 2.13 -13.17
C THR A 64 19.24 1.71 -14.35
N SER A 65 19.33 0.40 -14.62
CA SER A 65 20.11 -0.17 -15.73
C SER A 65 19.30 -0.47 -17.00
N ILE A 66 17.96 -0.47 -16.92
CA ILE A 66 17.06 -0.88 -18.02
C ILE A 66 16.01 0.17 -18.38
N GLY A 67 15.77 1.14 -17.49
CA GLY A 67 14.82 2.21 -17.65
C GLY A 67 15.40 3.42 -18.37
N THR A 68 14.52 4.36 -18.68
CA THR A 68 14.87 5.67 -19.24
C THR A 68 15.01 6.67 -18.09
N LYS A 69 16.16 7.34 -18.01
CA LYS A 69 16.37 8.43 -17.06
C LYS A 69 15.51 9.63 -17.43
N VAL A 70 14.82 10.20 -16.44
CA VAL A 70 14.07 11.45 -16.56
C VAL A 70 15.04 12.61 -16.36
N TYR A 71 15.17 13.46 -17.37
CA TYR A 71 15.99 14.66 -17.32
C TYR A 71 15.12 15.90 -17.13
N GLY A 72 15.71 16.97 -16.58
CA GLY A 72 15.07 18.27 -16.45
C GLY A 72 14.26 18.47 -15.17
N LEU A 73 14.26 17.51 -14.25
CA LEU A 73 13.72 17.74 -12.90
C LEU A 73 14.65 18.67 -12.11
N SER A 74 14.05 19.61 -11.39
CA SER A 74 14.68 20.63 -10.54
C SER A 74 13.86 20.75 -9.24
N ASP A 75 13.76 21.96 -8.70
CA ASP A 75 12.77 22.32 -7.70
C ASP A 75 11.41 22.63 -8.35
N ASP A 76 10.31 22.24 -7.69
CA ASP A 76 8.91 22.56 -8.03
C ASP A 76 8.52 22.48 -9.51
N ASN A 77 8.91 21.39 -10.19
CA ASN A 77 8.68 21.28 -11.62
C ASN A 77 8.23 19.89 -12.09
N ASN A 78 7.98 19.81 -13.39
CA ASN A 78 7.49 18.62 -14.04
C ASN A 78 8.34 18.28 -15.27
N ALA A 79 8.41 17.00 -15.60
CA ALA A 79 9.02 16.49 -16.83
C ALA A 79 8.06 15.52 -17.52
N GLY A 80 7.90 15.66 -18.84
CA GLY A 80 7.04 14.81 -19.64
C GLY A 80 6.34 15.56 -20.80
N PRO A 81 5.33 14.94 -21.43
CA PRO A 81 4.81 13.61 -21.11
C PRO A 81 5.74 12.49 -21.57
N PHE A 82 5.66 11.36 -20.88
CA PHE A 82 6.31 10.10 -21.26
C PHE A 82 5.23 9.01 -21.47
N PRO A 83 5.50 7.98 -22.30
CA PRO A 83 4.53 6.92 -22.55
C PRO A 83 4.49 5.89 -21.40
N ILE A 84 3.28 5.46 -21.02
CA ILE A 84 3.07 4.29 -20.12
C ILE A 84 3.33 2.98 -20.88
N GLY A 85 3.12 2.98 -22.20
CA GLY A 85 3.34 1.83 -23.08
C GLY A 85 2.13 0.89 -23.22
N PHE A 86 1.03 1.14 -22.50
CA PHE A 86 -0.26 0.49 -22.67
C PHE A 86 -1.38 1.39 -22.09
N ASP A 87 -2.62 1.11 -22.49
CA ASP A 87 -3.79 1.76 -21.88
C ASP A 87 -4.06 1.17 -20.49
N PHE A 88 -3.93 1.99 -19.45
CA PHE A 88 -4.18 1.62 -18.06
C PHE A 88 -5.50 2.25 -17.57
N PRO A 89 -6.43 1.48 -16.98
CA PRO A 89 -7.68 2.04 -16.45
C PRO A 89 -7.44 2.78 -15.13
N TYR A 90 -7.93 4.01 -15.03
CA TYR A 90 -7.82 4.85 -13.85
C TYR A 90 -9.07 5.74 -13.71
N TYR A 91 -9.80 5.63 -12.60
CA TYR A 91 -11.03 6.40 -12.29
C TYR A 91 -12.01 6.58 -13.47
N GLY A 92 -12.30 5.51 -14.21
CA GLY A 92 -13.35 5.48 -15.23
C GLY A 92 -12.89 5.80 -16.65
N PHE A 93 -11.62 6.07 -16.87
CA PHE A 93 -11.04 6.28 -18.20
C PHE A 93 -9.69 5.58 -18.34
N TYR A 94 -9.16 5.54 -19.56
CA TYR A 94 -7.84 4.98 -19.84
C TYR A 94 -6.78 6.09 -19.91
N VAL A 95 -5.63 5.82 -19.33
CA VAL A 95 -4.42 6.66 -19.38
C VAL A 95 -3.30 5.91 -20.06
N ASN A 96 -2.48 6.61 -20.86
CA ASN A 96 -1.38 6.01 -21.62
C ASN A 96 -0.11 6.87 -21.66
N GLN A 97 -0.12 8.00 -20.97
CA GLN A 97 1.01 8.90 -20.80
C GLN A 97 1.01 9.50 -19.40
N PHE A 98 2.14 10.04 -18.97
CA PHE A 98 2.29 10.65 -17.65
C PHE A 98 3.33 11.77 -17.65
N TRP A 99 3.21 12.68 -16.70
CA TRP A 99 4.23 13.64 -16.30
C TRP A 99 4.77 13.25 -14.93
N VAL A 100 6.07 13.40 -14.74
CA VAL A 100 6.77 13.22 -13.47
C VAL A 100 6.87 14.58 -12.80
N ASN A 101 6.49 14.66 -11.53
CA ASN A 101 6.63 15.85 -10.71
C ASN A 101 7.82 15.71 -9.75
N SER A 102 8.64 16.75 -9.58
CA SER A 102 9.81 16.73 -8.69
C SER A 102 9.44 16.37 -7.24
N ASN A 103 8.25 16.79 -6.79
CA ASN A 103 7.70 16.57 -5.46
C ASN A 103 7.02 15.21 -5.28
N GLY A 104 7.45 14.19 -6.03
CA GLY A 104 7.17 12.78 -5.76
C GLY A 104 5.78 12.29 -6.14
N ALA A 105 5.18 12.92 -7.16
CA ALA A 105 3.93 12.50 -7.78
C ALA A 105 4.10 12.24 -9.29
N ILE A 106 3.12 11.56 -9.89
CA ILE A 106 2.90 11.61 -11.34
C ILE A 106 1.47 12.04 -11.64
N SER A 107 1.27 12.76 -12.74
CA SER A 107 -0.06 13.05 -13.30
C SER A 107 -0.24 12.40 -14.65
N PHE A 108 -1.45 11.95 -14.93
CA PHE A 108 -1.80 11.40 -16.24
C PHE A 108 -2.29 12.44 -17.25
N THR A 109 -2.61 13.66 -16.80
CA THR A 109 -3.29 14.66 -17.65
C THR A 109 -2.67 16.05 -17.63
N ASP A 110 -2.04 16.45 -16.53
CA ASP A 110 -1.56 17.82 -16.35
C ASP A 110 -0.03 17.90 -16.42
N ALA A 111 0.47 18.89 -17.16
CA ALA A 111 1.89 19.17 -17.29
C ALA A 111 2.42 20.07 -16.16
N ASP A 112 1.53 20.83 -15.50
CA ASP A 112 1.88 21.80 -14.48
C ASP A 112 1.34 21.36 -13.11
N VAL A 113 1.66 20.13 -12.72
CA VAL A 113 1.33 19.59 -11.40
C VAL A 113 2.05 20.43 -10.35
N TYR A 114 1.29 21.00 -9.43
CA TYR A 114 1.80 21.57 -8.20
C TYR A 114 1.41 20.64 -7.05
N MET A 115 2.39 20.03 -6.39
CA MET A 115 2.17 19.27 -5.15
C MET A 115 2.33 20.22 -3.97
N PRO A 116 1.24 20.56 -3.24
CA PRO A 116 1.33 21.44 -2.09
C PRO A 116 2.22 20.85 -1.01
N HIS A 117 3.27 21.57 -0.68
CA HIS A 117 4.20 21.28 0.39
C HIS A 117 4.18 22.47 1.38
N GLY A 118 4.16 22.21 2.69
CA GLY A 118 4.04 23.25 3.73
C GLY A 118 3.04 22.94 4.85
N TYR A 119 2.70 23.94 5.66
CA TYR A 119 1.93 23.78 6.92
C TYR A 119 0.61 23.02 6.85
N SER A 120 -0.02 22.96 5.67
CA SER A 120 -1.29 22.27 5.47
C SER A 120 -1.17 20.93 4.76
N GLY A 121 0.02 20.52 4.31
CA GLY A 121 0.22 19.30 3.51
C GLY A 121 -0.65 19.27 2.25
N PHE A 122 -0.65 18.13 1.55
CA PHE A 122 -1.63 17.81 0.51
C PHE A 122 -2.54 16.69 0.99
N PHE A 123 -3.81 17.01 1.19
CA PHE A 123 -4.82 16.04 1.60
C PHE A 123 -5.44 15.36 0.38
N ILE A 124 -5.53 14.04 0.43
CA ILE A 124 -6.14 13.20 -0.60
C ILE A 124 -7.48 12.64 -0.10
N PRO A 125 -8.56 12.72 -0.87
CA PRO A 125 -8.69 13.43 -2.15
C PRO A 125 -8.79 14.96 -2.02
N SER A 126 -8.46 15.67 -3.09
CA SER A 126 -8.61 17.12 -3.20
C SER A 126 -9.43 17.50 -4.43
N VAL A 127 -10.44 18.37 -4.26
CA VAL A 127 -11.14 18.95 -5.43
C VAL A 127 -10.32 20.02 -6.17
N ASN A 128 -9.24 20.50 -5.56
CA ASN A 128 -8.34 21.47 -6.17
C ASN A 128 -7.38 20.76 -7.10
N LEU A 129 -7.13 21.37 -8.26
CA LEU A 129 -6.07 20.93 -9.17
C LEU A 129 -4.71 20.91 -8.48
N PRO A 130 -3.80 20.01 -8.87
CA PRO A 130 -3.93 19.06 -9.99
C PRO A 130 -4.74 17.80 -9.62
N ASN A 131 -5.38 17.19 -10.63
CA ASN A 131 -6.12 15.92 -10.50
C ASN A 131 -5.45 14.82 -11.34
N ASN A 132 -5.96 13.58 -11.22
CA ASN A 132 -5.47 12.39 -11.92
C ASN A 132 -4.05 12.01 -11.49
N LEU A 133 -3.87 11.88 -10.18
CA LEU A 133 -2.56 11.78 -9.54
C LEU A 133 -2.33 10.41 -8.92
N LEU A 134 -1.12 9.90 -9.14
CA LEU A 134 -0.52 8.93 -8.23
C LEU A 134 0.54 9.63 -7.41
N VAL A 135 0.40 9.57 -6.09
CA VAL A 135 1.26 10.28 -5.14
C VAL A 135 1.96 9.23 -4.26
N PRO A 136 3.00 8.54 -4.77
CA PRO A 136 3.76 7.59 -3.97
C PRO A 136 4.46 8.27 -2.78
N LEU A 137 4.97 9.50 -2.92
CA LEU A 137 5.50 10.28 -1.80
C LEU A 137 5.46 11.77 -2.12
N GLY A 138 4.30 12.39 -1.92
CA GLY A 138 4.11 13.83 -2.12
C GLY A 138 4.72 14.61 -0.96
N ALA A 139 5.81 15.32 -1.20
CA ALA A 139 6.49 16.16 -0.21
C ALA A 139 7.36 17.21 -0.92
N ASP A 140 7.96 18.12 -0.16
CA ASP A 140 8.96 19.09 -0.67
C ASP A 140 10.27 18.36 -1.04
N LEU A 141 10.39 17.88 -2.28
CA LEU A 141 11.49 17.06 -2.76
C LEU A 141 12.26 17.79 -3.86
N ILE A 142 13.58 17.66 -3.81
CA ILE A 142 14.46 18.50 -4.63
C ILE A 142 15.48 17.67 -5.41
N PHE A 143 15.53 17.95 -6.71
CA PHE A 143 16.54 17.41 -7.62
C PHE A 143 17.67 18.40 -7.89
N GLU A 144 17.42 19.71 -7.75
CA GLU A 144 18.42 20.75 -7.97
C GLU A 144 19.53 20.70 -6.91
N GLY A 145 20.79 20.73 -7.36
CA GLY A 145 21.94 20.75 -6.45
C GLY A 145 22.20 19.44 -5.71
N VAL A 146 21.52 18.35 -6.07
CA VAL A 146 21.67 17.02 -5.46
C VAL A 146 22.22 16.03 -6.48
N ASP A 147 23.54 15.86 -6.52
CA ASP A 147 24.23 15.01 -7.52
C ASP A 147 23.77 13.54 -7.54
N THR A 148 23.17 13.06 -6.44
CA THR A 148 22.70 11.68 -6.29
C THR A 148 21.22 11.48 -6.62
N ALA A 149 20.44 12.55 -6.78
CA ALA A 149 19.00 12.47 -7.02
C ALA A 149 18.73 12.10 -8.48
N GLU A 150 18.03 10.98 -8.68
CA GLU A 150 17.69 10.50 -10.02
C GLU A 150 16.24 10.04 -10.10
N CYS A 151 15.64 10.17 -11.27
CA CYS A 151 14.34 9.59 -11.57
C CYS A 151 14.44 8.77 -12.85
N TYR A 152 13.85 7.57 -12.86
CA TYR A 152 13.78 6.69 -14.02
C TYR A 152 12.35 6.22 -14.21
N TYR A 153 11.99 5.93 -15.46
CA TYR A 153 10.80 5.14 -15.75
C TYR A 153 11.15 3.94 -16.64
N TYR A 154 10.35 2.89 -16.54
CA TYR A 154 10.47 1.71 -17.39
C TYR A 154 9.07 1.24 -17.78
N THR A 155 8.94 0.81 -19.04
CA THR A 155 7.78 0.05 -19.51
C THR A 155 8.25 -1.06 -20.44
N ASN A 156 7.61 -2.23 -20.33
CA ASN A 156 7.80 -3.29 -21.32
C ASN A 156 6.87 -3.14 -22.54
N ASN A 157 6.05 -2.06 -22.59
CA ASN A 157 5.03 -1.80 -23.60
C ASN A 157 3.96 -2.91 -23.73
N VAL A 158 3.79 -3.72 -22.69
CA VAL A 158 2.83 -4.85 -22.68
C VAL A 158 1.93 -4.76 -21.47
N ASP A 159 2.51 -4.87 -20.27
CA ASP A 159 1.75 -5.04 -19.03
C ASP A 159 2.37 -4.43 -17.76
N THR A 160 3.61 -3.92 -17.82
CA THR A 160 4.32 -3.44 -16.65
C THR A 160 4.88 -2.06 -16.92
N PHE A 161 4.54 -1.11 -16.06
CA PHE A 161 5.08 0.24 -16.04
C PHE A 161 5.55 0.61 -14.64
N ILE A 162 6.69 1.30 -14.55
CA ILE A 162 7.38 1.60 -13.29
C ILE A 162 7.96 3.01 -13.36
N VAL A 163 7.85 3.78 -12.27
CA VAL A 163 8.62 5.02 -12.05
C VAL A 163 9.36 4.91 -10.72
N SER A 164 10.65 5.21 -10.71
CA SER A 164 11.51 5.20 -9.53
C SER A 164 12.13 6.56 -9.28
N TYR A 165 12.01 7.03 -8.05
CA TYR A 165 12.76 8.15 -7.48
C TYR A 165 13.90 7.56 -6.63
N ILE A 166 15.13 7.98 -6.89
CA ILE A 166 16.36 7.41 -6.30
C ILE A 166 17.12 8.52 -5.58
N ASN A 167 17.37 8.31 -4.28
CA ASN A 167 18.15 9.21 -3.40
C ASN A 167 17.77 10.70 -3.53
N VAL A 168 16.46 10.99 -3.62
CA VAL A 168 15.97 12.37 -3.71
C VAL A 168 15.94 12.97 -2.31
N ALA A 169 16.55 14.14 -2.13
CA ALA A 169 16.54 14.82 -0.85
C ALA A 169 15.20 15.55 -0.64
N ALA A 170 14.86 15.81 0.61
CA ALA A 170 13.78 16.71 0.98
C ALA A 170 14.33 18.09 1.34
N TRP A 171 13.49 19.11 1.26
CA TRP A 171 13.76 20.43 1.82
C TRP A 171 13.17 20.56 3.23
N ASP A 172 13.93 21.18 4.14
CA ASP A 172 13.49 21.56 5.50
C ASP A 172 14.08 22.93 5.91
N THR A 173 13.64 23.48 7.05
CA THR A 173 14.13 24.74 7.60
C THR A 173 15.61 24.63 7.96
N GLY A 174 16.47 25.02 7.03
CA GLY A 174 17.93 24.93 7.19
C GLY A 174 18.64 24.30 5.99
N GLY A 175 17.90 23.77 5.02
CA GLY A 175 18.42 23.24 3.76
C GLY A 175 18.01 21.79 3.50
N LEU A 176 18.77 21.13 2.64
CA LEU A 176 18.52 19.76 2.21
C LEU A 176 18.67 18.77 3.37
N THR A 177 17.75 17.83 3.46
CA THR A 177 17.75 16.77 4.47
C THR A 177 17.39 15.44 3.84
N GLY A 178 17.95 14.37 4.41
CA GLY A 178 17.52 13.03 4.07
C GLY A 178 17.91 12.53 2.68
N SER A 179 17.31 11.41 2.34
CA SER A 179 17.50 10.70 1.08
C SER A 179 16.38 9.67 0.94
N HIS A 180 15.46 9.94 0.03
CA HIS A 180 14.23 9.19 -0.17
C HIS A 180 14.29 8.43 -1.49
N THR A 181 13.98 7.14 -1.43
CA THR A 181 13.94 6.23 -2.57
C THR A 181 12.62 5.48 -2.54
N PHE A 182 11.84 5.62 -3.61
CA PHE A 182 10.51 5.04 -3.71
C PHE A 182 10.15 4.79 -5.17
N GLN A 183 9.18 3.92 -5.39
CA GLN A 183 8.79 3.45 -6.71
C GLN A 183 7.28 3.29 -6.77
N LEU A 184 6.70 3.60 -7.92
CA LEU A 184 5.33 3.23 -8.26
C LEU A 184 5.34 2.20 -9.40
N ILE A 185 4.39 1.27 -9.38
CA ILE A 185 4.26 0.21 -10.39
C ILE A 185 2.79 0.10 -10.81
N LEU A 186 2.56 0.01 -12.12
CA LEU A 186 1.26 -0.31 -12.72
C LEU A 186 1.32 -1.68 -13.39
N THR A 187 0.33 -2.52 -13.11
CA THR A 187 0.20 -3.86 -13.69
C THR A 187 -1.07 -3.96 -14.52
N ARG A 188 -0.95 -4.24 -15.82
CA ARG A 188 -2.13 -4.34 -16.72
C ARG A 188 -3.00 -5.56 -16.43
N GLN A 189 -2.40 -6.67 -16.01
CA GLN A 189 -3.10 -7.95 -15.80
C GLN A 189 -4.28 -7.82 -14.84
N ASP A 190 -4.06 -7.15 -13.71
CA ASP A 190 -5.03 -6.95 -12.63
C ASP A 190 -5.33 -5.45 -12.37
N SER A 191 -4.82 -4.56 -13.22
CA SER A 191 -5.05 -3.11 -13.15
C SER A 191 -4.70 -2.50 -11.79
N CYS A 192 -3.77 -3.12 -11.06
CA CYS A 192 -3.38 -2.69 -9.74
C CYS A 192 -2.25 -1.65 -9.80
N ILE A 193 -2.17 -0.88 -8.71
CA ILE A 193 -1.15 0.14 -8.49
C ILE A 193 -0.37 -0.28 -7.24
N TYR A 194 0.94 -0.17 -7.27
CA TYR A 194 1.79 -0.46 -6.12
C TYR A 194 2.68 0.72 -5.82
N PHE A 195 2.87 1.02 -4.54
CA PHE A 195 3.93 1.90 -4.05
C PHE A 195 4.89 1.10 -3.20
N GLU A 196 6.18 1.23 -3.48
CA GLU A 196 7.27 0.48 -2.87
C GLU A 196 8.31 1.46 -2.33
N TYR A 197 8.69 1.33 -1.06
CA TYR A 197 9.56 2.29 -0.39
C TYR A 197 10.92 1.68 -0.06
N GLY A 198 11.94 2.14 -0.76
CA GLY A 198 13.34 1.80 -0.49
C GLY A 198 13.88 2.55 0.71
N LYS A 199 15.07 3.14 0.58
CA LYS A 199 15.65 3.96 1.64
C LYS A 199 14.75 5.18 1.93
N GLN A 200 14.43 5.37 3.21
CA GLN A 200 13.73 6.55 3.73
C GLN A 200 14.53 7.07 4.94
N GLU A 201 15.10 8.26 4.81
CA GLU A 201 15.96 8.89 5.82
C GLU A 201 15.74 10.40 5.74
N GLY A 202 15.80 11.10 6.87
CA GLY A 202 15.54 12.54 6.94
C GLY A 202 14.13 12.86 7.43
N GLN A 203 13.73 14.11 7.28
CA GLN A 203 12.42 14.63 7.66
C GLN A 203 11.95 15.55 6.54
N PHE A 204 10.63 15.79 6.46
CA PHE A 204 10.08 16.80 5.56
C PHE A 204 9.80 18.07 6.35
N TYR A 205 9.81 19.22 5.69
CA TYR A 205 9.37 20.47 6.31
C TYR A 205 7.98 20.31 6.95
N ASN A 206 7.87 20.53 8.26
CA ASN A 206 6.65 20.30 9.06
C ASN A 206 6.05 18.89 8.95
N ASN A 207 6.84 17.88 8.56
CA ASN A 207 6.39 16.54 8.20
C ASN A 207 5.32 16.54 7.10
N ALA A 208 5.27 17.55 6.21
CA ALA A 208 4.18 17.73 5.25
C ALA A 208 4.22 16.73 4.08
N ASP A 209 4.25 15.44 4.37
CA ASP A 209 4.18 14.35 3.41
C ASP A 209 2.76 13.81 3.24
N CYS A 210 2.50 13.29 2.06
CA CYS A 210 1.27 12.59 1.72
C CYS A 210 1.53 11.41 0.79
N VAL A 211 0.75 10.36 0.95
CA VAL A 211 0.76 9.19 0.08
C VAL A 211 -0.67 8.82 -0.28
N GLY A 212 -0.94 8.60 -1.57
CA GLY A 212 -2.27 8.19 -2.01
C GLY A 212 -2.46 8.20 -3.51
N ILE A 213 -3.71 8.00 -3.92
CA ILE A 213 -4.17 8.14 -5.30
C ILE A 213 -5.42 9.00 -5.33
N GLU A 214 -5.60 9.81 -6.37
CA GLU A 214 -6.82 10.59 -6.51
C GLU A 214 -7.14 11.02 -7.93
N ASN A 215 -8.43 11.30 -8.11
CA ASN A 215 -8.94 12.09 -9.21
C ASN A 215 -9.95 13.09 -8.66
N GLY A 216 -9.46 14.28 -8.31
CA GLY A 216 -10.31 15.34 -7.80
C GLY A 216 -10.95 14.94 -6.48
N GLY A 217 -12.27 15.14 -6.33
CA GLY A 217 -12.98 14.82 -5.10
C GLY A 217 -13.09 13.33 -4.73
N THR A 218 -12.44 12.42 -5.46
CA THR A 218 -12.45 10.98 -5.19
C THR A 218 -11.02 10.44 -5.13
N GLY A 219 -10.69 9.71 -4.08
CA GLY A 219 -9.31 9.25 -3.85
C GLY A 219 -9.15 8.50 -2.54
N LEU A 220 -7.94 7.98 -2.34
CA LEU A 220 -7.54 7.22 -1.17
C LEU A 220 -6.25 7.79 -0.58
N GLN A 221 -6.35 8.38 0.60
CA GLN A 221 -5.18 8.69 1.43
C GLN A 221 -4.70 7.40 2.09
N VAL A 222 -3.39 7.18 2.04
CA VAL A 222 -2.69 6.10 2.74
C VAL A 222 -1.92 6.65 3.93
N LEU A 223 -1.04 7.62 3.69
CA LEU A 223 -0.24 8.28 4.72
C LEU A 223 -0.40 9.79 4.60
N TYR A 224 -0.44 10.47 5.74
CA TYR A 224 -0.53 11.92 5.81
C TYR A 224 0.19 12.40 7.08
N TYR A 225 1.13 13.32 6.93
CA TYR A 225 2.08 13.69 7.98
C TYR A 225 2.84 12.49 8.58
N THR A 226 3.13 11.47 7.78
CA THR A 226 3.78 10.23 8.25
C THR A 226 4.59 9.59 7.16
N MET A 227 5.91 9.83 7.19
CA MET A 227 6.85 9.20 6.26
C MET A 227 6.70 7.67 6.22
N PRO A 228 6.69 7.05 5.03
CA PRO A 228 6.74 5.60 4.89
C PRO A 228 8.05 5.03 5.43
N ASP A 229 7.98 3.85 6.05
CA ASP A 229 9.18 3.16 6.52
C ASP A 229 10.01 2.61 5.36
N SER A 230 11.31 2.42 5.58
CA SER A 230 12.13 1.67 4.61
C SER A 230 11.67 0.22 4.54
N GLY A 231 11.36 -0.26 3.33
CA GLY A 231 10.77 -1.58 3.08
C GLY A 231 9.25 -1.62 3.24
N TYR A 232 8.58 -0.47 3.33
CA TYR A 232 7.11 -0.39 3.29
C TYR A 232 6.59 -0.65 1.86
N ALA A 233 5.37 -1.15 1.74
CA ALA A 233 4.70 -1.36 0.46
C ALA A 233 3.18 -1.22 0.58
N VAL A 234 2.54 -0.71 -0.46
CA VAL A 234 1.10 -0.47 -0.56
C VAL A 234 0.60 -0.94 -1.92
N LYS A 235 -0.57 -1.59 -1.95
CA LYS A 235 -1.24 -2.01 -3.16
C LYS A 235 -2.66 -1.44 -3.22
N PHE A 236 -3.02 -0.85 -4.35
CA PHE A 236 -4.38 -0.42 -4.67
C PHE A 236 -5.02 -1.37 -5.67
N TYR A 237 -6.27 -1.74 -5.40
CA TYR A 237 -7.12 -2.53 -6.28
C TYR A 237 -8.22 -1.65 -6.86
N PRO A 238 -8.46 -1.68 -8.19
CA PRO A 238 -9.62 -1.00 -8.77
C PRO A 238 -10.92 -1.77 -8.46
N PRO A 239 -12.09 -1.13 -8.58
CA PRO A 239 -13.40 -1.71 -8.25
C PRO A 239 -13.66 -3.08 -8.89
N ASP A 240 -13.20 -3.28 -10.13
CA ASP A 240 -13.46 -4.51 -10.89
C ASP A 240 -12.45 -5.63 -10.63
N SER A 241 -11.30 -5.37 -9.98
CA SER A 241 -10.31 -6.41 -9.71
C SER A 241 -10.71 -7.35 -8.58
N ILE A 242 -11.70 -6.95 -7.76
CA ILE A 242 -12.33 -7.84 -6.79
C ILE A 242 -13.29 -8.82 -7.49
N SER A 243 -13.82 -8.48 -8.67
CA SER A 243 -14.66 -9.39 -9.46
C SER A 243 -13.84 -10.46 -10.22
N LYS A 244 -12.57 -10.21 -10.56
CA LYS A 244 -11.69 -11.25 -11.13
C LYS A 244 -11.12 -12.24 -10.11
N ILE A 245 -11.18 -11.92 -8.83
CA ILE A 245 -10.96 -12.90 -7.74
C ILE A 245 -12.18 -13.84 -7.60
N SER A 246 -13.34 -13.46 -8.18
CA SER A 246 -14.61 -14.16 -7.97
C SER A 246 -14.92 -15.29 -8.97
N GLU A 247 -14.07 -15.56 -9.97
CA GLU A 247 -14.24 -16.74 -10.84
C GLU A 247 -13.57 -18.01 -10.30
N GLU A 248 -12.75 -17.92 -9.26
CA GLU A 248 -12.34 -19.09 -8.47
C GLU A 248 -13.08 -19.16 -7.13
N LYS A 249 -14.32 -19.66 -7.27
CA LYS A 249 -15.16 -20.37 -6.29
C LYS A 249 -16.20 -19.56 -5.53
N ASP A 250 -17.43 -19.74 -6.03
CA ASP A 250 -18.72 -19.79 -5.35
C ASP A 250 -18.73 -19.76 -3.81
N GLU A 251 -19.71 -19.00 -3.29
CA GLU A 251 -20.05 -18.64 -1.90
C GLU A 251 -19.25 -17.50 -1.22
N LYS A 252 -19.31 -16.28 -1.77
CA LYS A 252 -18.99 -15.07 -0.98
C LYS A 252 -20.16 -14.73 -0.04
N LYS A 253 -20.20 -15.37 1.14
CA LYS A 253 -21.10 -14.97 2.23
C LYS A 253 -20.68 -13.64 2.83
N SER A 254 -21.70 -12.86 3.19
CA SER A 254 -21.75 -11.58 3.93
C SER A 254 -20.72 -11.41 5.06
N TYR A 255 -19.42 -11.32 4.74
CA TYR A 255 -18.33 -11.18 5.70
C TYR A 255 -17.49 -9.90 5.50
N ASP A 256 -17.73 -9.14 4.44
CA ASP A 256 -16.94 -7.95 4.07
C ASP A 256 -17.43 -6.63 4.71
N LEU A 257 -18.57 -6.63 5.42
CA LEU A 257 -19.12 -5.43 6.07
C LEU A 257 -18.85 -5.35 7.59
N VAL A 258 -18.28 -6.40 8.19
CA VAL A 258 -17.93 -6.46 9.62
C VAL A 258 -16.45 -6.80 9.77
N SER A 259 -15.65 -5.82 10.21
CA SER A 259 -14.25 -6.05 10.57
C SER A 259 -14.14 -6.59 11.99
N LEU A 260 -13.17 -7.47 12.23
CA LEU A 260 -12.74 -7.93 13.56
C LEU A 260 -11.22 -7.96 13.52
N HIS A 261 -10.55 -7.45 14.55
CA HIS A 261 -9.09 -7.53 14.68
C HIS A 261 -8.67 -7.44 16.15
N ALA A 262 -7.43 -7.87 16.44
CA ALA A 262 -6.87 -7.85 17.78
C ALA A 262 -5.43 -7.33 17.73
N TYR A 263 -5.10 -6.44 18.66
CA TYR A 263 -3.79 -5.81 18.79
C TYR A 263 -3.35 -5.78 20.27
N PRO A 264 -2.08 -6.11 20.58
CA PRO A 264 -1.09 -6.66 19.66
C PRO A 264 -1.42 -8.11 19.28
N ASN A 265 -0.98 -8.55 18.11
CA ASN A 265 -1.05 -9.94 17.65
C ASN A 265 0.20 -10.23 16.79
N PRO A 266 1.21 -10.97 17.28
CA PRO A 266 1.20 -11.78 18.51
C PRO A 266 1.10 -10.97 19.82
N ALA A 267 0.38 -11.53 20.80
CA ALA A 267 0.03 -10.89 22.06
C ALA A 267 0.88 -11.37 23.24
N GLU A 268 1.66 -10.46 23.85
CA GLU A 268 2.40 -10.71 25.11
C GLU A 268 1.56 -10.34 26.35
N GLY A 269 0.69 -9.32 26.25
CA GLY A 269 -0.03 -8.75 27.37
C GLY A 269 -1.53 -8.56 27.16
N ASN A 270 -2.03 -7.37 27.51
CA ASN A 270 -3.42 -6.97 27.28
C ASN A 270 -3.66 -6.78 25.78
N ILE A 271 -4.82 -7.25 25.32
CA ILE A 271 -5.17 -7.37 23.90
C ILE A 271 -6.40 -6.50 23.67
N LYS A 272 -6.26 -5.46 22.86
CA LYS A 272 -7.39 -4.69 22.37
C LYS A 272 -8.00 -5.42 21.18
N ILE A 273 -9.31 -5.61 21.21
CA ILE A 273 -10.08 -6.29 20.19
C ILE A 273 -11.08 -5.30 19.65
N PHE A 274 -11.02 -5.08 18.35
CA PHE A 274 -11.80 -4.09 17.65
C PHE A 274 -12.75 -4.78 16.69
N TYR A 275 -13.95 -4.25 16.55
CA TYR A 275 -14.88 -4.69 15.52
C TYR A 275 -15.79 -3.57 15.05
N THR A 276 -16.20 -3.62 13.78
CA THR A 276 -17.09 -2.63 13.17
C THR A 276 -18.44 -3.25 12.84
N LEU A 277 -19.52 -2.52 13.11
CA LEU A 277 -20.88 -2.95 12.79
C LEU A 277 -21.48 -2.03 11.72
N PRO A 278 -22.01 -2.56 10.60
CA PRO A 278 -22.66 -1.77 9.55
C PRO A 278 -24.06 -1.31 9.94
N GLY A 279 -24.61 -1.81 11.05
CA GLY A 279 -25.93 -1.49 11.56
C GLY A 279 -26.09 -1.94 13.01
N ASP A 280 -27.11 -1.42 13.67
CA ASP A 280 -27.46 -1.80 15.04
C ASP A 280 -27.84 -3.29 15.10
N THR A 281 -27.10 -4.09 15.86
CA THR A 281 -27.30 -5.55 15.90
C THR A 281 -26.85 -6.19 17.21
N ASP A 282 -27.30 -7.43 17.44
CA ASP A 282 -26.86 -8.26 18.56
C ASP A 282 -25.48 -8.83 18.29
N VAL A 283 -24.52 -8.51 19.17
CA VAL A 283 -23.12 -8.92 19.07
C VAL A 283 -22.82 -10.06 20.02
N ASN A 284 -22.23 -11.12 19.50
CA ASN A 284 -21.64 -12.23 20.25
C ASN A 284 -20.17 -12.40 19.85
N LEU A 285 -19.25 -11.91 20.69
CA LEU A 285 -17.80 -12.02 20.50
C LEU A 285 -17.18 -12.95 21.53
N ARG A 286 -16.54 -14.02 21.07
CA ARG A 286 -15.98 -15.10 21.90
C ARG A 286 -14.57 -15.48 21.48
N VAL A 287 -13.80 -15.99 22.43
CA VAL A 287 -12.44 -16.55 22.23
C VAL A 287 -12.52 -18.06 22.28
N TYR A 288 -11.86 -18.73 21.34
CA TYR A 288 -11.74 -20.19 21.26
C TYR A 288 -10.28 -20.63 21.18
N ASN A 289 -9.96 -21.84 21.64
CA ASN A 289 -8.65 -22.45 21.45
C ASN A 289 -8.59 -23.27 20.14
N LEU A 290 -7.42 -23.87 19.83
CA LEU A 290 -7.22 -24.72 18.66
C LEU A 290 -8.16 -25.93 18.57
N LEU A 291 -8.68 -26.42 19.70
CA LEU A 291 -9.63 -27.53 19.76
C LEU A 291 -11.08 -27.07 19.56
N GLY A 292 -11.30 -25.78 19.29
CA GLY A 292 -12.64 -25.19 19.17
C GLY A 292 -13.36 -25.03 20.51
N GLN A 293 -12.68 -25.20 21.64
CA GLN A 293 -13.28 -25.02 22.96
C GLN A 293 -13.34 -23.53 23.30
N GLU A 294 -14.48 -23.09 23.85
CA GLU A 294 -14.65 -21.72 24.30
C GLU A 294 -13.74 -21.42 25.49
N VAL A 295 -12.98 -20.34 25.37
CA VAL A 295 -12.01 -19.87 26.36
C VAL A 295 -12.61 -18.72 27.18
N LYS A 296 -13.29 -17.77 26.51
CA LYS A 296 -13.91 -16.61 27.14
C LYS A 296 -14.96 -15.96 26.25
N ILE A 297 -16.01 -15.42 26.86
CA ILE A 297 -16.95 -14.50 26.21
C ILE A 297 -16.47 -13.08 26.47
N LEU A 298 -16.33 -12.28 25.41
CA LEU A 298 -15.87 -10.90 25.49
C LEU A 298 -17.02 -9.91 25.40
N GLU A 299 -18.03 -10.22 24.57
CA GLU A 299 -19.23 -9.41 24.42
C GLU A 299 -20.42 -10.31 24.06
N ASN A 300 -21.58 -10.01 24.62
CA ASN A 300 -22.83 -10.72 24.31
C ASN A 300 -24.03 -9.80 24.54
N LYS A 301 -24.18 -8.75 23.73
CA LYS A 301 -25.24 -7.73 23.87
C LYS A 301 -25.50 -6.98 22.56
N LYS A 302 -26.62 -6.25 22.50
CA LYS A 302 -26.92 -5.33 21.40
C LYS A 302 -25.96 -4.14 21.38
N LYS A 303 -25.50 -3.76 20.19
CA LYS A 303 -24.58 -2.65 19.93
C LYS A 303 -25.07 -1.83 18.75
N GLN A 304 -24.79 -0.53 18.80
CA GLN A 304 -25.08 0.39 17.70
C GLN A 304 -24.06 0.24 16.56
N ALA A 305 -24.43 0.68 15.37
CA ALA A 305 -23.51 0.80 14.23
C ALA A 305 -22.24 1.59 14.59
N GLY A 306 -21.13 1.29 13.91
CA GLY A 306 -19.84 1.94 14.14
C GLY A 306 -18.79 1.04 14.79
N ILE A 307 -17.70 1.67 15.26
CA ILE A 307 -16.49 0.99 15.73
C ILE A 307 -16.58 0.73 17.24
N HIS A 308 -16.25 -0.50 17.66
CA HIS A 308 -16.23 -0.91 19.06
C HIS A 308 -14.86 -1.47 19.45
N THR A 309 -14.43 -1.20 20.68
CA THR A 309 -13.16 -1.72 21.24
C THR A 309 -13.40 -2.42 22.57
N ILE A 310 -12.75 -3.56 22.77
CA ILE A 310 -12.78 -4.36 24.01
C ILE A 310 -11.35 -4.71 24.41
N SER A 311 -11.03 -4.63 25.71
CA SER A 311 -9.73 -5.09 26.22
C SER A 311 -9.85 -6.49 26.83
N TRP A 312 -8.94 -7.39 26.43
CA TRP A 312 -8.83 -8.75 26.94
C TRP A 312 -7.40 -9.01 27.44
N ASN A 313 -7.27 -9.28 28.73
CA ASN A 313 -5.98 -9.55 29.38
C ASN A 313 -5.42 -10.98 29.19
N GLY A 314 -5.87 -11.70 28.15
CA GLY A 314 -5.39 -13.07 27.87
C GLY A 314 -5.78 -14.09 28.94
N THR A 315 -6.96 -13.95 29.57
CA THR A 315 -7.47 -14.89 30.59
C THR A 315 -8.67 -15.70 30.09
N ASN A 316 -8.88 -16.90 30.63
CA ASN A 316 -10.11 -17.66 30.42
C ASN A 316 -11.26 -17.20 31.33
N SER A 317 -12.43 -17.83 31.22
CA SER A 317 -13.61 -17.55 32.05
C SER A 317 -13.40 -17.71 33.56
N SER A 318 -12.37 -18.46 34.00
CA SER A 318 -11.99 -18.57 35.42
C SER A 318 -10.96 -17.51 35.85
N GLY A 319 -10.62 -16.55 35.00
CA GLY A 319 -9.63 -15.50 35.27
C GLY A 319 -8.17 -15.95 35.19
N ARG A 320 -7.89 -17.20 34.80
CA ARG A 320 -6.52 -17.73 34.67
C ARG A 320 -5.94 -17.35 33.31
N LYS A 321 -4.66 -16.97 33.26
CA LYS A 321 -3.96 -16.71 32.00
C LYS A 321 -4.04 -17.93 31.08
N VAL A 322 -4.32 -17.69 29.81
CA VAL A 322 -4.32 -18.73 28.79
C VAL A 322 -2.88 -19.06 28.39
N PRO A 323 -2.57 -20.32 28.03
CA PRO A 323 -1.25 -20.70 27.53
C PRO A 323 -0.81 -19.92 26.29
N VAL A 324 0.49 -19.97 26.00
CA VAL A 324 1.02 -19.57 24.69
C VAL A 324 0.45 -20.51 23.62
N GLY A 325 0.04 -19.95 22.49
CA GLY A 325 -0.53 -20.73 21.40
C GLY A 325 -1.49 -19.93 20.54
N VAL A 326 -2.19 -20.64 19.68
CA VAL A 326 -3.14 -20.06 18.74
C VAL A 326 -4.55 -20.09 19.35
N TYR A 327 -5.23 -18.96 19.25
CA TYR A 327 -6.61 -18.74 19.64
C TYR A 327 -7.38 -18.17 18.45
N PHE A 328 -8.71 -18.23 18.53
CA PHE A 328 -9.60 -17.65 17.54
C PHE A 328 -10.61 -16.74 18.21
N LEU A 329 -10.70 -15.51 17.74
CA LEU A 329 -11.79 -14.59 18.04
C LEU A 329 -12.89 -14.85 17.03
N LYS A 330 -14.10 -15.10 17.50
CA LYS A 330 -15.28 -15.29 16.65
C LYS A 330 -16.33 -14.27 17.02
N LEU A 331 -16.71 -13.44 16.06
CA LEU A 331 -17.76 -12.44 16.15
C LEU A 331 -18.96 -12.91 15.34
N ASN A 332 -20.12 -12.98 15.98
CA ASN A 332 -21.41 -13.09 15.31
C ASN A 332 -22.17 -11.79 15.57
N ALA A 333 -22.63 -11.12 14.51
CA ALA A 333 -23.32 -9.84 14.58
C ALA A 333 -24.48 -9.84 13.56
N GLY A 334 -25.68 -10.22 13.98
CA GLY A 334 -26.78 -10.47 13.03
C GLY A 334 -26.43 -11.56 12.01
N GLU A 335 -26.49 -11.22 10.71
CA GLU A 335 -26.12 -12.11 9.59
C GLU A 335 -24.60 -12.19 9.33
N TYR A 336 -23.81 -11.35 9.99
CA TYR A 336 -22.36 -11.28 9.80
C TYR A 336 -21.64 -12.20 10.79
N HIS A 337 -20.71 -13.02 10.28
CA HIS A 337 -19.89 -13.92 11.12
C HIS A 337 -18.41 -13.86 10.75
N THR A 338 -17.57 -13.21 11.55
CA THR A 338 -16.13 -13.14 11.23
C THR A 338 -15.31 -13.87 12.28
N THR A 339 -14.23 -14.52 11.84
CA THR A 339 -13.27 -15.19 12.70
C THR A 339 -11.88 -14.65 12.43
N ARG A 340 -11.09 -14.43 13.49
CA ARG A 340 -9.71 -13.97 13.42
C ARG A 340 -8.81 -14.81 14.28
N LYS A 341 -7.64 -15.15 13.73
CA LYS A 341 -6.60 -15.87 14.46
C LYS A 341 -5.85 -14.89 15.37
N LEU A 342 -5.59 -15.32 16.60
CA LEU A 342 -4.85 -14.58 17.62
C LEU A 342 -3.73 -15.46 18.16
N PHE A 343 -2.49 -15.00 18.06
CA PHE A 343 -1.31 -15.68 18.58
C PHE A 343 -1.00 -15.13 19.96
N LYS A 344 -1.13 -15.94 21.03
CA LYS A 344 -0.64 -15.58 22.36
C LYS A 344 0.81 -16.03 22.49
N VAL A 345 1.69 -15.10 22.81
CA VAL A 345 3.11 -15.33 23.12
C VAL A 345 3.39 -15.02 24.60
N ARG A 346 4.60 -15.32 25.10
CA ARG A 346 4.87 -15.35 26.55
C ARG A 346 4.61 -14.02 27.25
#